data_AF-A0A1N6JGP6-F1
#
_entry.id   AF-A0A1N6JGP6-F1
#
_cell.length_a   1.000
_cell.length_b   1.000
_cell.length_c   1.000
_cell.angle_alpha   90.00
_cell.angle_beta   90.00
_cell.angle_gamma   90.00
#
_symmetry.space_group_name_H-M   'P 1'
#
loop_
_entity.id
_entity.type
_entity.pdbx_description
1 polymer ?
#
loop_
_entity_poly.entity_id
_entity_poly.type
_entity_poly.pdbx_seq_one_letter_code
_entity_poly.pdbx_strand_id
1 'polypeptide(L)'
;MNEQQRLYLIQARSDRAVLQLLDSHSLPACHQLLYLQMLTEKLAKAYFWRNPGVKVLGHAAFVRFIRSIATNRRIAEGIGFRDLVSFGEWIADISDLAYELERLAPALAADGPNTEYPWPRASPTKAPAEYPFAISMRLKSRNGFTLLKMLDVILENFEDWF
;
A
#
# COMPACT_ATOMS: atom_id res chain seq x y z
N MET A 1 2.03 -15.46 -14.41
CA MET A 1 1.41 -15.47 -13.06
C MET A 1 1.13 -16.89 -12.58
N ASN A 2 1.47 -17.22 -11.33
CA ASN A 2 1.08 -18.47 -10.65
C ASN A 2 -0.17 -18.32 -9.76
N GLU A 3 -0.65 -19.42 -9.17
CA GLU A 3 -1.90 -19.42 -8.40
C GLU A 3 -1.84 -18.56 -7.14
N GLN A 4 -0.73 -18.56 -6.41
CA GLN A 4 -0.56 -17.71 -5.23
C GLN A 4 -0.60 -16.23 -5.60
N GLN A 5 0.06 -15.83 -6.70
CA GLN A 5 -0.04 -14.48 -7.21
C GLN A 5 -1.50 -14.10 -7.53
N ARG A 6 -2.24 -14.99 -8.22
CA ARG A 6 -3.64 -14.78 -8.59
C ARG A 6 -4.53 -14.55 -7.36
N LEU A 7 -4.38 -15.37 -6.31
CA LEU A 7 -5.19 -15.27 -5.08
C LEU A 7 -4.95 -13.94 -4.35
N TYR A 8 -3.69 -13.52 -4.21
CA TYR A 8 -3.38 -12.23 -3.59
C TYR A 8 -3.85 -11.05 -4.44
N LEU A 9 -3.74 -11.15 -5.77
CA LEU A 9 -4.17 -10.10 -6.69
C LEU A 9 -5.68 -9.90 -6.66
N ILE A 10 -6.47 -10.97 -6.63
CA ILE A 10 -7.94 -10.89 -6.49
C ILE A 10 -8.31 -10.16 -5.20
N GLN A 11 -7.66 -10.49 -4.09
CA GLN A 11 -7.94 -9.85 -2.83
C GLN A 11 -7.50 -8.39 -2.81
N ALA A 12 -6.34 -8.06 -3.40
CA ALA A 12 -5.88 -6.67 -3.56
C ALA A 12 -6.89 -5.83 -4.38
N ARG A 13 -7.41 -6.37 -5.49
CA ARG A 13 -8.46 -5.72 -6.28
C ARG A 13 -9.74 -5.50 -5.47
N SER A 14 -10.14 -6.50 -4.68
CA SER A 14 -11.29 -6.36 -3.78
C SER A 14 -11.07 -5.26 -2.74
N ASP A 15 -9.89 -5.17 -2.12
CA ASP A 15 -9.59 -4.12 -1.14
C ASP A 15 -9.63 -2.73 -1.80
N ARG A 16 -9.13 -2.60 -3.04
CA ARG A 16 -9.19 -1.36 -3.81
C ARG A 16 -10.63 -0.94 -4.11
N ALA A 17 -11.50 -1.88 -4.49
CA ALA A 17 -12.91 -1.60 -4.74
C ALA A 17 -13.60 -1.05 -3.47
N VAL A 18 -13.32 -1.63 -2.30
CA VAL A 18 -13.85 -1.10 -1.03
C VAL A 18 -13.28 0.28 -0.73
N LEU A 19 -11.98 0.50 -0.92
CA LEU A 19 -11.37 1.82 -0.74
C LEU A 19 -12.06 2.91 -1.59
N GLN A 20 -12.41 2.60 -2.84
CA GLN A 20 -13.14 3.52 -3.73
C GLN A 20 -14.54 3.85 -3.21
N LEU A 21 -15.26 2.85 -2.67
CA LEU A 21 -16.59 3.08 -2.07
C LEU A 21 -16.50 4.02 -0.86
N LEU A 22 -15.47 3.86 -0.03
CA LEU A 22 -15.26 4.69 1.17
C LEU A 22 -14.83 6.13 0.86
N ASP A 23 -14.30 6.41 -0.32
CA ASP A 23 -13.85 7.76 -0.72
C ASP A 23 -15.03 8.75 -0.83
N SER A 24 -16.23 8.23 -1.09
CA SER A 24 -17.47 9.01 -1.21
C SER A 24 -18.16 9.34 0.12
N HIS A 25 -17.64 8.85 1.25
CA HIS A 25 -18.28 8.96 2.55
C HIS A 25 -17.41 9.72 3.57
N SER A 26 -18.04 10.53 4.42
CA SER A 26 -17.36 11.21 5.55
C SER A 26 -17.14 10.25 6.72
N LEU A 27 -16.29 9.24 6.49
CA LEU A 27 -15.92 8.24 7.50
C LEU A 27 -14.60 8.61 8.19
N PRO A 28 -14.38 8.10 9.42
CA PRO A 28 -13.06 8.17 10.04
C PRO A 28 -11.94 7.66 9.13
N ALA A 29 -10.81 8.36 9.12
CA ALA A 29 -9.70 8.08 8.20
C ALA A 29 -9.12 6.67 8.36
N CYS A 30 -9.25 6.04 9.53
CA CYS A 30 -8.77 4.69 9.76
C CYS A 30 -9.35 3.66 8.79
N HIS A 31 -10.60 3.83 8.34
CA HIS A 31 -11.24 2.87 7.43
C HIS A 31 -10.58 2.89 6.05
N GLN A 32 -10.43 4.06 5.45
CA GLN A 32 -9.74 4.20 4.16
C GLN A 32 -8.29 3.72 4.27
N LEU A 33 -7.60 4.08 5.36
CA LEU A 33 -6.22 3.68 5.59
C LEU A 33 -6.06 2.17 5.79
N LEU A 34 -7.00 1.50 6.45
CA LEU A 34 -7.01 0.05 6.60
C LEU A 34 -7.04 -0.63 5.22
N TYR A 35 -7.99 -0.25 4.36
CA TYR A 35 -8.09 -0.83 3.02
C TYR A 35 -6.89 -0.49 2.15
N LEU A 36 -6.31 0.70 2.27
CA LEU A 36 -5.07 1.05 1.57
C LEU A 36 -3.87 0.23 2.07
N GLN A 37 -3.74 0.00 3.38
CA GLN A 37 -2.68 -0.84 3.94
C GLN A 37 -2.84 -2.30 3.46
N MET A 38 -4.06 -2.83 3.50
CA MET A 38 -4.35 -4.20 3.04
C MET A 38 -4.12 -4.37 1.54
N LEU A 39 -4.53 -3.39 0.73
CA LEU A 39 -4.25 -3.34 -0.71
C LEU A 39 -2.75 -3.42 -0.97
N THR A 40 -1.97 -2.55 -0.34
CA THR A 40 -0.53 -2.45 -0.58
C THR A 40 0.22 -3.71 -0.12
N GLU A 41 -0.17 -4.31 1.00
CA GLU A 41 0.36 -5.58 1.47
C GLU A 41 0.09 -6.73 0.49
N LYS A 42 -1.17 -6.88 0.05
CA LYS A 42 -1.56 -8.00 -0.82
C LYS A 42 -0.99 -7.85 -2.22
N LEU A 43 -0.90 -6.62 -2.74
CA LEU A 43 -0.21 -6.34 -4.00
C LEU A 43 1.28 -6.71 -3.92
N ALA A 44 1.96 -6.32 -2.83
CA ALA A 44 3.35 -6.67 -2.62
C ALA A 44 3.53 -8.20 -2.53
N LYS A 45 2.65 -8.90 -1.81
CA LYS A 45 2.66 -10.36 -1.74
C LYS A 45 2.44 -11.01 -3.11
N ALA A 46 1.48 -10.52 -3.90
CA ALA A 46 1.25 -10.97 -5.27
C ALA A 46 2.52 -10.81 -6.14
N TYR A 47 3.26 -9.71 -6.00
CA TYR A 47 4.51 -9.51 -6.74
C TYR A 47 5.58 -10.53 -6.37
N PHE A 48 5.81 -10.75 -5.08
CA PHE A 48 6.91 -11.59 -4.63
C PHE A 48 6.63 -13.10 -4.76
N TRP A 49 5.36 -13.52 -4.79
CA TRP A 49 5.00 -14.92 -5.04
C TRP A 49 5.45 -15.46 -6.40
N ARG A 50 5.89 -14.61 -7.33
CA ARG A 50 6.47 -15.03 -8.61
C ARG A 50 7.74 -15.90 -8.47
N ASN A 51 8.47 -15.76 -7.35
CA ASN A 51 9.71 -16.47 -7.12
C ASN A 51 9.47 -17.73 -6.28
N PRO A 52 9.81 -18.93 -6.78
CA PRO A 52 9.73 -20.16 -6.00
C PRO A 52 10.58 -20.08 -4.73
N GLY A 53 10.05 -20.56 -3.59
CA GLY A 53 10.79 -20.61 -2.32
C GLY A 53 10.84 -19.30 -1.52
N VAL A 54 10.10 -18.26 -1.94
CA VAL A 54 9.89 -17.08 -1.09
C VAL A 54 9.19 -17.49 0.20
N LYS A 55 9.88 -17.31 1.33
CA LYS A 55 9.30 -17.48 2.67
C LYS A 55 8.12 -16.53 2.84
N VAL A 56 7.14 -16.94 3.66
CA VAL A 56 5.97 -16.12 4.03
C VAL A 56 6.41 -14.68 4.28
N LEU A 57 5.97 -13.77 3.41
CA LEU A 57 6.21 -12.35 3.60
C LEU A 57 5.38 -11.89 4.80
N GLY A 58 6.06 -11.33 5.79
CA GLY A 58 5.38 -10.61 6.86
C GLY A 58 4.65 -9.37 6.33
N HIS A 59 4.00 -8.64 7.23
CA HIS A 59 3.28 -7.40 6.91
C HIS A 59 4.21 -6.31 6.34
N ALA A 60 5.54 -6.45 6.48
CA ALA A 60 6.54 -5.53 5.97
C ALA A 60 7.00 -5.84 4.53
N ALA A 61 6.07 -5.80 3.56
CA ALA A 61 6.36 -6.15 2.16
C ALA A 61 6.26 -4.98 1.18
N PHE A 62 5.57 -3.90 1.52
CA PHE A 62 5.25 -2.82 0.60
C PHE A 62 6.46 -1.94 0.26
N VAL A 63 7.25 -1.55 1.26
CA VAL A 63 8.48 -0.75 1.00
C VAL A 63 9.45 -1.52 0.11
N ARG A 64 9.58 -2.83 0.34
CA ARG A 64 10.41 -3.70 -0.50
C ARG A 64 9.85 -3.78 -1.92
N PHE A 65 8.54 -3.85 -2.07
CA PHE A 65 7.87 -3.87 -3.37
C PHE A 65 8.15 -2.60 -4.18
N ILE A 66 7.92 -1.41 -3.63
CA ILE A 66 8.15 -0.14 -4.35
C ILE A 66 9.60 0.01 -4.81
N ARG A 67 10.57 -0.41 -3.97
CA ARG A 67 12.00 -0.40 -4.33
C ARG A 67 12.31 -1.41 -5.44
N SER A 68 11.63 -2.55 -5.45
CA SER A 68 11.82 -3.60 -6.46
C SER A 68 11.30 -3.20 -7.84
N ILE A 69 10.36 -2.25 -7.92
CA ILE A 69 9.80 -1.76 -9.18
C ILE A 69 10.45 -0.45 -9.66
N ALA A 70 11.40 0.12 -8.91
CA ALA A 70 11.99 1.44 -9.19
C ALA A 70 12.69 1.55 -10.56
N THR A 71 13.05 0.43 -11.17
CA THR A 71 13.67 0.37 -12.51
C THR A 71 12.72 -0.16 -13.59
N ASN A 72 11.43 -0.35 -13.26
CA ASN A 72 10.44 -0.86 -14.20
C ASN A 72 9.92 0.26 -15.11
N ARG A 73 10.38 0.24 -16.36
CA ARG A 73 10.01 1.22 -17.40
C ARG A 73 8.51 1.26 -17.69
N ARG A 74 7.83 0.10 -17.73
CA ARG A 74 6.38 0.05 -18.03
C ARG A 74 5.57 0.77 -16.96
N ILE A 75 5.95 0.59 -15.69
CA ILE A 75 5.32 1.28 -14.56
C ILE A 75 5.58 2.78 -14.63
N ALA A 76 6.85 3.18 -14.84
CA ALA A 76 7.24 4.58 -14.96
C ALA A 76 6.43 5.31 -16.04
N GLU A 77 6.38 4.73 -17.24
CA GLU A 77 5.62 5.25 -18.38
C GLU A 77 4.10 5.29 -18.07
N GLY A 78 3.56 4.21 -17.49
CA GLY A 78 2.13 4.10 -17.16
C GLY A 78 1.62 5.17 -16.18
N ILE A 79 2.49 5.67 -15.30
CA ILE A 79 2.13 6.76 -14.37
C ILE A 79 2.58 8.15 -14.86
N GLY A 80 3.32 8.22 -15.97
CA GLY A 80 3.63 9.47 -16.69
C GLY A 80 5.06 10.00 -16.51
N PHE A 81 6.00 9.18 -16.02
CA PHE A 81 7.43 9.54 -16.03
C PHE A 81 8.03 9.32 -17.42
N ARG A 82 8.93 10.21 -17.83
CA ARG A 82 9.61 10.14 -19.13
C ARG A 82 10.90 9.31 -19.10
N ASP A 83 11.47 9.16 -17.92
CA ASP A 83 12.73 8.46 -17.70
C ASP A 83 12.76 7.77 -16.33
N LEU A 84 13.66 6.81 -16.19
CA LEU A 84 13.81 6.01 -14.97
C LEU A 84 14.53 6.76 -13.84
N VAL A 85 15.24 7.86 -14.14
CA VAL A 85 15.96 8.63 -13.12
C VAL A 85 14.94 9.38 -12.26
N SER A 86 14.08 10.19 -12.90
CA SER A 86 13.00 10.91 -12.18
C SER A 86 12.01 9.95 -11.51
N PHE A 87 11.76 8.78 -12.09
CA PHE A 87 10.93 7.76 -11.44
C PHE A 87 11.60 7.19 -10.19
N GLY A 88 12.90 6.88 -10.25
CA GLY A 88 13.67 6.41 -9.10
C GLY A 88 13.75 7.44 -7.98
N GLU A 89 13.95 8.72 -8.31
CA GLU A 89 13.89 9.84 -7.36
C GLU A 89 12.51 9.93 -6.69
N TRP A 90 11.43 9.83 -7.47
CA TRP A 90 10.08 9.81 -6.92
C TRP A 90 9.84 8.61 -5.98
N ILE A 91 10.33 7.40 -6.32
CA ILE A 91 10.27 6.22 -5.44
C ILE A 91 11.03 6.47 -4.13
N ALA A 92 12.18 7.15 -4.19
CA ALA A 92 12.91 7.54 -2.98
C ALA A 92 12.08 8.51 -2.13
N ASP A 93 11.48 9.54 -2.74
CA ASP A 93 10.66 10.54 -2.06
C ASP A 93 9.40 9.95 -1.40
N ILE A 94 8.79 8.92 -1.99
CA ILE A 94 7.60 8.27 -1.43
C ILE A 94 7.93 7.14 -0.44
N SER A 95 9.20 6.78 -0.26
CA SER A 95 9.59 5.65 0.59
C SER A 95 9.14 5.83 2.04
N ASP A 96 9.21 7.05 2.58
CA ASP A 96 8.73 7.36 3.93
C ASP A 96 7.21 7.23 4.04
N LEU A 97 6.47 7.64 3.02
CA LEU A 97 5.01 7.49 2.97
C LEU A 97 4.62 6.00 2.91
N ALA A 98 5.32 5.20 2.12
CA ALA A 98 5.10 3.77 2.04
C ALA A 98 5.43 3.06 3.36
N TYR A 99 6.49 3.49 4.04
CA TYR A 99 6.86 2.97 5.36
C TYR A 99 5.81 3.30 6.42
N GLU A 100 5.28 4.53 6.43
CA GLU A 100 4.19 4.90 7.32
C GLU A 100 2.91 4.10 7.05
N LEU A 101 2.54 3.87 5.78
CA LEU A 101 1.40 3.04 5.40
C LEU A 101 1.56 1.61 5.91
N GLU A 102 2.73 1.02 5.72
CA GLU A 102 3.05 -0.34 6.15
C GLU A 102 2.92 -0.48 7.67
N ARG A 103 3.37 0.53 8.43
CA ARG A 103 3.32 0.54 9.90
C ARG A 103 1.93 0.71 10.49
N LEU A 104 0.90 0.95 9.68
CA LEU A 104 -0.50 0.96 10.14
C LEU A 104 -1.00 -0.45 10.48
N ALA A 105 -0.30 -1.50 10.04
CA ALA A 105 -0.60 -2.88 10.41
C ALA A 105 -0.36 -3.08 11.92
N PRO A 106 -1.30 -3.67 12.68
CA PRO A 106 -1.15 -3.86 14.13
C PRO A 106 0.13 -4.61 14.51
N ALA A 107 0.54 -5.58 13.70
CA ALA A 107 1.77 -6.36 13.90
C ALA A 107 3.05 -5.49 13.85
N LEU A 108 3.02 -4.35 13.17
CA LEU A 108 4.15 -3.43 13.00
C LEU A 108 4.02 -2.18 13.89
N ALA A 109 2.79 -1.80 14.27
CA ALA A 109 2.51 -0.66 15.13
C ALA A 109 2.83 -0.89 16.61
N ALA A 110 2.91 -2.16 17.06
CA ALA A 110 3.01 -2.53 18.48
C ALA A 110 1.89 -1.89 19.32
N ASP A 111 2.22 -0.97 20.22
CA ASP A 111 1.28 -0.17 21.04
C ASP A 111 1.03 1.25 20.47
N GLY A 112 1.48 1.50 19.25
CA GLY A 112 1.29 2.75 18.54
C GLY A 112 0.03 2.79 17.67
N PRO A 113 -0.17 3.92 16.95
CA PRO A 113 -1.29 4.09 16.04
C PRO A 113 -1.35 2.99 14.97
N ASN A 114 -2.50 2.35 14.89
CA ASN A 114 -2.84 1.35 13.87
C ASN A 114 -4.30 1.55 13.45
N THR A 115 -4.72 0.93 12.36
CA THR A 115 -6.06 1.19 11.79
C THR A 115 -7.15 0.26 12.32
N GLU A 116 -6.81 -0.78 13.07
CA GLU A 116 -7.73 -1.86 13.43
C GLU A 116 -8.16 -1.83 14.90
N TYR A 117 -7.21 -1.75 15.83
CA TYR A 117 -7.44 -1.96 17.25
C TYR A 117 -7.12 -0.71 18.07
N PRO A 118 -7.87 -0.44 19.15
CA PRO A 118 -7.46 0.52 20.17
C PRO A 118 -6.04 0.24 20.71
N TRP A 119 -5.35 1.30 21.13
CA TRP A 119 -3.99 1.20 21.67
C TRP A 119 -3.78 2.11 22.90
N PRO A 120 -2.77 1.82 23.75
CA PRO A 120 -1.96 0.60 23.82
C PRO A 120 -2.79 -0.67 24.06
N ARG A 121 -2.30 -1.86 23.66
CA ARG A 121 -3.12 -3.09 23.67
C ARG A 121 -3.59 -3.52 25.06
N ALA A 122 -2.72 -3.38 26.06
CA ALA A 122 -3.00 -3.82 27.42
C ALA A 122 -3.92 -2.86 28.20
N SER A 123 -3.96 -1.58 27.83
CA SER A 123 -4.77 -0.56 28.48
C SER A 123 -5.14 0.53 27.47
N PRO A 124 -6.14 0.30 26.62
CA PRO A 124 -6.44 1.20 25.52
C PRO A 124 -6.87 2.59 25.99
N THR A 125 -6.30 3.62 25.37
CA THR A 125 -6.65 5.03 25.62
C THR A 125 -6.91 5.81 24.33
N LYS A 126 -6.71 5.17 23.17
CA LYS A 126 -6.91 5.72 21.83
C LYS A 126 -7.65 4.70 20.98
N ALA A 127 -8.63 5.16 20.22
CA ALA A 127 -9.32 4.36 19.21
C ALA A 127 -8.94 4.87 17.80
N PRO A 128 -8.74 3.99 16.80
CA PRO A 128 -8.45 4.39 15.42
C PRO A 128 -9.47 5.37 14.86
N ALA A 129 -10.76 5.18 15.17
CA ALA A 129 -11.87 5.99 14.67
C ALA A 129 -11.82 7.47 15.15
N GLU A 130 -11.13 7.75 16.25
CA GLU A 130 -10.98 9.11 16.80
C GLU A 130 -9.60 9.71 16.53
N TYR A 131 -8.68 8.93 15.93
CA TYR A 131 -7.29 9.35 15.78
C TYR A 131 -7.05 10.07 14.45
N PRO A 132 -6.47 11.29 14.48
CA PRO A 132 -6.16 12.04 13.26
C PRO A 132 -4.85 11.55 12.64
N PHE A 133 -4.93 10.53 11.78
CA PHE A 133 -3.76 10.01 11.08
C PHE A 133 -3.14 11.07 10.14
N ALA A 134 -1.94 11.55 10.46
CA ALA A 134 -1.23 12.55 9.66
C ALA A 134 -0.99 12.09 8.21
N ILE A 135 -0.81 10.79 8.00
CA ILE A 135 -0.62 10.18 6.68
C ILE A 135 -1.80 10.44 5.74
N SER A 136 -3.02 10.59 6.25
CA SER A 136 -4.20 10.93 5.45
C SER A 136 -4.07 12.28 4.75
N MET A 137 -3.37 13.24 5.37
CA MET A 137 -3.08 14.52 4.73
C MET A 137 -1.99 14.39 3.67
N ARG A 138 -0.97 13.55 3.94
CA ARG A 138 0.11 13.28 2.97
C ARG A 138 -0.40 12.57 1.72
N LEU A 139 -1.40 11.69 1.85
CA LEU A 139 -2.06 11.02 0.72
C LEU A 139 -2.80 11.99 -0.21
N LYS A 140 -3.16 13.20 0.27
CA LYS A 140 -3.76 14.27 -0.53
C LYS A 140 -2.71 15.18 -1.20
N SER A 141 -1.42 14.91 -1.01
CA SER A 141 -0.35 15.61 -1.74
C SER A 141 -0.19 15.06 -3.15
N ARG A 142 0.57 15.75 -4.00
CA ARG A 142 0.95 15.26 -5.34
C ARG A 142 1.55 13.85 -5.28
N ASN A 143 2.44 13.59 -4.32
CA ASN A 143 3.08 12.28 -4.16
C ASN A 143 2.07 11.20 -3.74
N GLY A 144 1.11 11.55 -2.89
CA GLY A 144 0.01 10.66 -2.52
C GLY A 144 -0.88 10.31 -3.72
N PHE A 145 -1.28 11.30 -4.52
CA PHE A 145 -2.04 11.06 -5.75
C PHE A 145 -1.28 10.19 -6.75
N THR A 146 0.01 10.46 -6.98
CA THR A 146 0.83 9.63 -7.88
C THR A 146 0.98 8.22 -7.35
N LEU A 147 1.10 8.03 -6.02
CA LEU A 147 1.16 6.71 -5.40
C LEU A 147 -0.14 5.92 -5.66
N LEU A 148 -1.31 6.54 -5.41
CA LEU A 148 -2.60 5.91 -5.68
C LEU A 148 -2.76 5.57 -7.17
N LYS A 149 -2.38 6.48 -8.07
CA LYS A 149 -2.35 6.23 -9.51
C LYS A 149 -1.44 5.04 -9.86
N MET A 150 -0.26 4.94 -9.25
CA MET A 150 0.64 3.80 -9.46
C MET A 150 0.00 2.48 -9.02
N LEU A 151 -0.68 2.46 -7.89
CA LEU A 151 -1.39 1.25 -7.44
C LEU A 151 -2.48 0.85 -8.44
N ASP A 152 -3.28 1.80 -8.92
CA ASP A 152 -4.34 1.54 -9.92
C ASP A 152 -3.76 0.98 -11.22
N VAL A 153 -2.76 1.67 -11.77
CA VAL A 153 -2.08 1.27 -13.01
C VAL A 153 -1.44 -0.12 -12.88
N ILE A 154 -0.82 -0.43 -11.73
CA ILE A 154 -0.25 -1.75 -11.49
C ILE A 154 -1.35 -2.81 -11.36
N LEU A 155 -2.45 -2.54 -10.66
CA LEU A 155 -3.55 -3.50 -10.50
C LEU A 155 -4.21 -3.84 -11.84
N GLU A 156 -4.32 -2.87 -12.74
CA GLU A 156 -4.91 -3.04 -14.08
C GLU A 156 -4.01 -3.85 -15.01
N ASN A 157 -2.69 -3.70 -14.89
CA ASN A 157 -1.71 -4.26 -15.83
C ASN A 157 -0.85 -5.37 -15.21
N PHE A 158 -1.20 -5.86 -14.02
CA PHE A 158 -0.34 -6.73 -13.21
C PHE A 158 0.09 -7.97 -13.99
N GLU A 159 -0.86 -8.64 -14.65
CA GLU A 159 -0.64 -9.87 -15.41
C GLU A 159 0.29 -9.68 -16.61
N ASP A 160 0.26 -8.51 -17.24
CA ASP A 160 1.09 -8.20 -18.41
C ASP A 160 2.50 -7.75 -18.01
N TRP A 161 2.65 -7.25 -16.78
CA TRP A 161 3.89 -6.66 -16.27
C TRP A 161 4.71 -7.63 -15.40
N PHE A 162 4.10 -8.67 -14.83
CA PHE A 162 4.74 -9.60 -13.87
C PHE A 162 4.36 -11.07 -14.03
#